data_AF-A0A157QLL1-F1
#
_entry.id   AF-A0A157QLL1-F1
#
_cell.length_a   1.000
_cell.length_b   1.000
_cell.length_c   1.000
_cell.angle_alpha   90.00
_cell.angle_beta   90.00
_cell.angle_gamma   90.00
#
_symmetry.space_group_name_H-M   'P 1'
#
loop_
_entity.id
_entity.type
_entity.pdbx_description
1 polymer ?
#
loop_
_entity_poly.entity_id
_entity_poly.type
_entity_poly.pdbx_seq_one_letter_code
_entity_poly.pdbx_strand_id
1 'polypeptide(L)'
;MQVSLYTDAQITSRLTTAALTRHGIAFNTISAKAQRESLRAAGIGELPALYANGPSARVSWSGYRPDLITLLAELVAHGPLASADLTDRDKVARAVLTREQAVACIRAHQFNPADFFASHGNSPLYRGSVVSHWLGY
;
A
#
# COMPACT_ATOMS: atom_id res chain seq x y z
N MET A 1 5.05 4.39 -11.15
CA MET A 1 3.87 4.60 -10.28
C MET A 1 3.85 6.05 -9.84
N GLN A 2 2.69 6.71 -9.82
CA GLN A 2 2.59 8.11 -9.36
C GLN A 2 2.20 8.12 -7.89
N VAL A 3 2.97 8.82 -7.05
CA VAL A 3 2.70 8.97 -5.61
C VAL A 3 2.35 10.43 -5.32
N SER A 4 1.23 10.64 -4.64
CA SER A 4 0.76 11.93 -4.16
C SER A 4 0.68 11.89 -2.64
N LEU A 5 1.31 12.87 -1.99
CA LEU A 5 1.37 12.98 -0.54
C LEU A 5 0.70 14.28 -0.09
N TYR A 6 -0.43 14.16 0.59
CA TYR A 6 -1.11 15.28 1.23
C TYR A 6 -0.49 15.52 2.60
N THR A 7 0.07 16.71 2.80
CA THR A 7 0.85 17.06 3.99
C THR A 7 0.38 18.35 4.62
N ASP A 8 0.78 18.52 5.87
CA ASP A 8 0.66 19.75 6.65
C ASP A 8 1.96 20.04 7.42
N ALA A 9 1.92 20.97 8.38
CA ALA A 9 3.07 21.35 9.18
C ALA A 9 3.42 20.36 10.31
N GLN A 10 2.65 19.28 10.49
CA GLN A 10 2.86 18.33 11.60
C GLN A 10 4.12 17.48 11.42
N ILE A 11 4.61 16.94 12.53
CA ILE A 11 5.82 16.11 12.53
C ILE A 11 5.65 14.82 11.72
N THR A 12 4.45 14.22 11.73
CA THR A 12 4.12 13.01 10.95
C THR A 12 4.26 13.23 9.46
N SER A 13 3.85 14.41 8.96
CA SER A 13 4.05 14.84 7.57
C SER A 13 5.55 14.91 7.23
N ARG A 14 6.37 15.51 8.10
CA ARG A 14 7.82 15.61 7.90
C ARG A 14 8.50 14.24 7.91
N LEU A 15 8.13 13.36 8.84
CA LEU A 15 8.66 12.00 8.95
C LEU A 15 8.32 11.17 7.70
N THR A 16 7.10 11.30 7.20
CA THR A 16 6.66 10.60 5.98
C THR A 16 7.45 11.07 4.76
N THR A 17 7.58 12.38 4.56
CA THR A 17 8.41 12.97 3.49
C THR A 17 9.85 12.47 3.57
N ALA A 18 10.46 12.49 4.77
CA ALA A 18 11.82 12.03 4.96
C ALA A 18 11.98 10.53 4.65
N ALA A 19 11.02 9.70 5.06
CA ALA A 19 11.03 8.27 4.77
C ALA A 19 10.89 7.98 3.27
N LEU A 20 9.95 8.63 2.57
CA LEU A 20 9.79 8.48 1.11
C LEU A 20 11.07 8.87 0.36
N THR A 21 11.67 10.01 0.73
CA THR A 21 12.94 10.47 0.14
C THR A 21 14.08 9.48 0.42
N ARG A 22 14.20 8.96 1.64
CA ARG A 22 15.21 7.97 2.01
C ARG A 22 15.10 6.69 1.18
N HIS A 23 13.89 6.27 0.85
CA HIS A 23 13.63 5.10 0.00
C HIS A 23 13.69 5.42 -1.51
N GLY A 24 14.04 6.65 -1.90
CA GLY A 24 14.15 7.04 -3.31
C GLY A 24 12.82 7.07 -4.05
N ILE A 25 11.69 7.12 -3.33
CA ILE A 25 10.36 7.17 -3.95
C ILE A 25 10.12 8.59 -4.44
N ALA A 26 9.83 8.76 -5.72
CA ALA A 26 9.38 10.04 -6.27
C ALA A 26 7.91 10.30 -5.90
N PHE A 27 7.61 11.48 -5.34
CA PHE A 27 6.24 11.85 -4.96
C PHE A 27 5.97 13.34 -5.19
N ASN A 28 4.69 13.66 -5.40
CA ASN A 28 4.19 15.02 -5.45
C ASN A 28 3.62 15.42 -4.09
N THR A 29 4.14 16.47 -3.49
CA THR A 29 3.61 17.02 -2.25
C THR A 29 2.43 17.94 -2.53
N ILE A 30 1.32 17.72 -1.84
CA ILE A 30 0.09 18.50 -1.94
C ILE A 30 -0.23 19.07 -0.57
N SER A 31 -0.56 20.36 -0.51
CA SER A 31 -0.99 21.01 0.74
C SER A 31 -2.37 20.51 1.15
N ALA A 32 -2.48 19.87 2.31
CA ALA A 32 -3.75 19.42 2.86
C ALA A 32 -4.68 20.60 3.17
N LYS A 33 -4.13 21.79 3.48
CA LYS A 33 -4.91 23.02 3.68
C LYS A 33 -5.64 23.43 2.38
N ALA A 34 -4.98 23.28 1.23
CA ALA A 34 -5.54 23.65 -0.06
C ALA A 34 -6.60 22.64 -0.56
N GLN A 35 -6.61 21.41 -0.03
CA GLN A 35 -7.47 20.31 -0.47
C GLN A 35 -8.43 19.83 0.64
N ARG A 36 -8.68 20.67 1.65
CA ARG A 36 -9.39 20.29 2.87
C ARG A 36 -10.80 19.73 2.62
N GLU A 37 -11.54 20.32 1.69
CA GLU A 37 -12.89 19.86 1.32
C GLU A 37 -12.86 18.48 0.64
N SER A 38 -11.96 18.29 -0.32
CA SER A 38 -11.78 17.01 -1.02
C SER A 38 -11.32 15.91 -0.07
N LEU A 39 -10.40 16.20 0.85
CA LEU A 39 -9.95 15.25 1.87
C LEU A 39 -11.09 14.86 2.82
N ARG A 40 -11.92 15.83 3.24
CA ARG A 40 -13.11 15.56 4.06
C ARG A 40 -14.14 14.72 3.30
N ALA A 41 -14.41 15.03 2.04
CA ALA A 41 -15.34 14.27 1.20
C ALA A 41 -14.86 12.82 0.97
N ALA A 42 -13.54 12.60 0.91
CA ALA A 42 -12.92 11.28 0.85
C ALA A 42 -12.86 10.56 2.22
N GLY A 43 -13.37 11.16 3.30
CA GLY A 43 -13.33 10.59 4.64
C GLY A 43 -11.94 10.57 5.29
N ILE A 44 -10.98 11.34 4.78
CA ILE A 44 -9.64 11.42 5.37
C ILE A 44 -9.63 12.41 6.53
N GLY A 45 -9.54 11.86 7.74
CA GLY A 45 -9.41 12.64 8.98
C GLY A 45 -7.97 12.82 9.47
N GLU A 46 -7.03 11.99 9.00
CA GLU A 46 -5.66 11.95 9.52
C GLU A 46 -4.64 12.33 8.44
N LEU A 47 -3.59 13.04 8.86
CA LEU A 47 -2.49 13.47 7.99
C LEU A 47 -1.14 12.93 8.50
N PRO A 48 -0.19 12.65 7.60
CA PRO A 48 -0.28 12.82 6.15
C PRO A 48 -1.14 11.73 5.49
N ALA A 49 -1.65 12.01 4.29
CA ALA A 49 -2.37 11.02 3.50
C ALA A 49 -1.62 10.73 2.21
N LEU A 50 -1.39 9.44 1.93
CA LEU A 50 -0.65 9.00 0.75
C LEU A 50 -1.60 8.30 -0.21
N TYR A 51 -1.44 8.64 -1.49
CA TYR A 51 -2.10 7.98 -2.61
C TYR A 51 -1.06 7.59 -3.65
N ALA A 52 -0.94 6.29 -3.92
CA ALA A 52 -0.12 5.76 -4.99
C ALA A 52 -1.02 5.09 -6.04
N ASN A 53 -0.85 5.49 -7.31
CA ASN A 53 -1.63 4.98 -8.42
C ASN A 53 -0.70 4.57 -9.57
N GLY A 54 -0.93 3.38 -10.11
CA GLY A 54 -0.24 2.83 -11.26
C GLY A 54 -1.19 1.96 -12.10
N PRO A 55 -0.73 1.45 -13.26
CA PRO A 55 -1.57 0.71 -14.21
C PRO A 55 -2.34 -0.47 -13.59
N SER A 56 -1.76 -1.12 -12.58
CA SER A 56 -2.33 -2.33 -11.95
C SER A 56 -2.26 -2.30 -10.42
N ALA A 57 -1.99 -1.14 -9.83
CA ALA A 57 -1.86 -0.98 -8.38
C ALA A 57 -2.42 0.35 -7.92
N ARG A 58 -3.31 0.30 -6.93
CA ARG A 58 -3.84 1.46 -6.23
C ARG A 58 -3.68 1.24 -4.75
N VAL A 59 -3.07 2.19 -4.07
CA VAL A 59 -2.71 2.06 -2.66
C VAL A 59 -2.92 3.41 -2.00
N SER A 60 -3.63 3.44 -0.88
CA SER A 60 -3.77 4.65 -0.10
C SER A 60 -3.82 4.36 1.39
N TRP A 61 -3.35 5.33 2.18
CA TRP A 61 -3.50 5.31 3.64
C TRP A 61 -3.35 6.73 4.20
N SER A 62 -3.73 6.88 5.47
CA SER A 62 -3.54 8.09 6.26
C SER A 62 -2.64 7.82 7.46
N GLY A 63 -2.06 8.88 8.01
CA GLY A 63 -1.10 8.81 9.11
C GLY A 63 0.31 8.40 8.68
N TYR A 64 1.26 8.57 9.60
CA TYR A 64 2.64 8.12 9.39
C TYR A 64 2.74 6.61 9.58
N ARG A 65 3.09 5.89 8.50
CA ARG A 65 3.16 4.42 8.43
C ARG A 65 4.49 3.96 7.81
N PRO A 66 5.59 3.94 8.56
CA PRO A 66 6.92 3.60 8.03
C PRO A 66 7.01 2.17 7.49
N ASP A 67 6.23 1.25 8.06
CA ASP A 67 6.03 -0.12 7.58
C ASP A 67 5.51 -0.13 6.14
N LEU A 68 4.44 0.62 5.87
CA LEU A 68 3.83 0.71 4.54
C LEU A 68 4.72 1.45 3.54
N ILE A 69 5.50 2.44 3.98
CA ILE A 69 6.46 3.14 3.12
C ILE A 69 7.55 2.18 2.62
N THR A 70 8.01 1.27 3.50
CA THR A 70 8.99 0.25 3.12
C THR A 70 8.42 -0.71 2.07
N LEU A 71 7.18 -1.18 2.27
CA LEU A 71 6.48 -2.03 1.29
C LEU A 71 6.23 -1.30 -0.03
N LEU A 72 5.86 -0.02 0.04
CA LEU A 72 5.66 0.81 -1.14
C LEU A 72 6.95 0.96 -1.94
N ALA A 73 8.11 1.11 -1.28
CA ALA A 73 9.40 1.22 -1.95
C ALA A 73 9.68 -0.02 -2.80
N GLU A 74 9.46 -1.21 -2.23
CA GLU A 74 9.64 -2.47 -2.94
C GLU A 74 8.63 -2.64 -4.08
N LEU A 75 7.37 -2.25 -3.87
CA LEU A 75 6.35 -2.27 -4.92
C LEU A 75 6.70 -1.30 -6.07
N VAL A 76 7.26 -0.13 -5.77
CA VAL A 76 7.72 0.83 -6.79
C VAL A 76 8.93 0.30 -7.55
N ALA A 77 9.86 -0.37 -6.86
CA ALA A 77 11.09 -0.88 -7.47
C ALA A 77 10.85 -2.13 -8.34
N HIS A 78 10.03 -3.06 -7.89
CA HIS A 78 9.80 -4.34 -8.57
C HIS A 78 8.51 -4.36 -9.40
N GLY A 79 7.61 -3.41 -9.17
CA GLY A 79 6.30 -3.36 -9.79
C GLY A 79 5.30 -4.34 -9.14
N PRO A 80 3.99 -4.14 -9.42
CA PRO A 80 2.96 -5.08 -8.99
C PRO A 80 3.10 -6.41 -9.73
N LEU A 81 2.82 -7.50 -9.01
CA LEU A 81 2.76 -8.84 -9.60
C LEU A 81 1.67 -8.93 -10.70
N ALA A 82 2.00 -9.55 -11.83
CA ALA A 82 1.04 -9.77 -12.91
C ALA A 82 -0.09 -10.71 -12.45
N SER A 83 -1.31 -10.51 -12.95
CA SER A 83 -2.47 -11.33 -12.54
C SER A 83 -2.29 -12.83 -12.82
N ALA A 84 -1.56 -13.17 -13.89
CA ALA A 84 -1.25 -14.55 -14.26
C ALA A 84 -0.30 -15.25 -13.27
N ASP A 85 0.42 -14.48 -12.46
CA ASP A 85 1.42 -14.99 -11.51
C ASP A 85 0.89 -15.10 -10.07
N LEU A 86 -0.39 -14.76 -9.82
CA LEU A 86 -0.98 -14.78 -8.48
C LEU A 86 -1.20 -16.18 -7.90
N THR A 87 -1.06 -17.23 -8.72
CA THR A 87 -1.09 -18.64 -8.29
C THR A 87 0.30 -19.25 -8.17
N ASP A 88 1.35 -18.52 -8.58
CA ASP A 88 2.73 -18.97 -8.46
C ASP A 88 3.25 -18.64 -7.05
N ARG A 89 3.45 -19.68 -6.25
CA ARG A 89 3.81 -19.58 -4.83
C ARG A 89 5.12 -18.83 -4.61
N ASP A 90 6.12 -19.10 -5.44
CA ASP A 90 7.46 -18.52 -5.29
C ASP A 90 7.45 -17.04 -5.69
N LYS A 91 6.72 -16.71 -6.76
CA LYS A 91 6.54 -15.30 -7.17
C LYS A 91 5.74 -14.52 -6.16
N VAL A 92 4.64 -15.10 -5.65
CA VAL A 92 3.83 -14.48 -4.59
C VAL A 92 4.68 -14.26 -3.34
N ALA A 93 5.42 -15.26 -2.86
CA ALA A 93 6.20 -15.16 -1.62
C ALA A 93 7.25 -14.03 -1.64
N ARG A 94 7.78 -13.71 -2.82
CA ARG A 94 8.82 -12.69 -3.01
C ARG A 94 8.28 -11.29 -3.32
N ALA A 95 6.98 -11.17 -3.61
CA ALA A 95 6.38 -9.90 -4.01
C ALA A 95 5.88 -9.08 -2.82
N VAL A 96 5.64 -7.79 -3.06
CA VAL A 96 4.70 -6.99 -2.28
C VAL A 96 3.38 -6.96 -3.05
N LEU A 97 2.29 -7.26 -2.36
CA LEU A 97 0.95 -7.29 -2.93
C LEU A 97 0.14 -6.09 -2.47
N THR A 98 -0.62 -5.48 -3.39
CA THR A 98 -1.75 -4.63 -2.98
C THR A 98 -2.83 -5.49 -2.33
N ARG A 99 -3.72 -4.85 -1.57
CA ARG A 99 -4.89 -5.53 -1.00
C ARG A 99 -5.71 -6.24 -2.08
N GLU A 100 -5.95 -5.62 -3.24
CA GLU A 100 -6.70 -6.26 -4.33
C GLU A 100 -5.98 -7.51 -4.86
N GLN A 101 -4.65 -7.46 -4.99
CA GLN A 101 -3.85 -8.61 -5.41
C GLN A 101 -3.88 -9.73 -4.36
N ALA A 102 -3.80 -9.38 -3.07
CA ALA A 102 -3.96 -10.36 -1.99
C ALA A 102 -5.35 -11.02 -2.02
N VAL A 103 -6.42 -10.24 -2.21
CA VAL A 103 -7.78 -10.78 -2.40
C VAL A 103 -7.84 -11.72 -3.59
N ALA A 104 -7.29 -11.33 -4.75
CA ALA A 104 -7.30 -12.13 -5.96
C ALA A 104 -6.51 -13.43 -5.78
N CYS A 105 -5.32 -13.37 -5.17
CA CYS A 105 -4.48 -14.52 -4.83
C CYS A 105 -5.22 -15.49 -3.90
N ILE A 106 -5.81 -14.99 -2.81
CA ILE A 106 -6.55 -15.81 -1.85
C ILE A 106 -7.75 -16.50 -2.50
N ARG A 107 -8.51 -15.78 -3.33
CA ARG A 107 -9.65 -16.34 -4.07
C ARG A 107 -9.22 -17.36 -5.12
N ALA A 108 -8.08 -17.16 -5.78
CA ALA A 108 -7.54 -18.13 -6.73
C ALA A 108 -7.23 -19.48 -6.07
N HIS A 109 -6.94 -19.48 -4.77
CA HIS A 109 -6.74 -20.68 -3.94
C HIS A 109 -8.01 -21.13 -3.20
N GLN A 110 -9.18 -20.61 -3.57
CA GLN A 110 -10.50 -20.98 -3.03
C GLN A 110 -10.71 -20.69 -1.53
N PHE A 111 -9.91 -19.80 -0.94
CA PHE A 111 -10.08 -19.34 0.43
C PHE A 111 -10.90 -18.03 0.51
N ASN A 112 -11.43 -17.73 1.70
CA ASN A 112 -12.15 -16.49 1.97
C ASN A 112 -11.16 -15.38 2.43
N PRO A 113 -11.04 -14.25 1.71
CA PRO A 113 -10.18 -13.15 2.12
C PRO A 113 -10.53 -12.53 3.47
N ALA A 114 -11.78 -12.63 3.92
CA ALA A 114 -12.18 -12.11 5.22
C ALA A 114 -11.42 -12.77 6.39
N ASP A 115 -11.13 -14.06 6.28
CA ASP A 115 -10.43 -14.83 7.32
C ASP A 115 -8.96 -14.40 7.44
N PHE A 116 -8.34 -14.09 6.30
CA PHE A 116 -7.00 -13.50 6.26
C PHE A 116 -6.99 -12.10 6.90
N PHE A 117 -7.93 -11.23 6.55
CA PHE A 117 -7.97 -9.87 7.11
C PHE A 117 -8.35 -9.82 8.58
N ALA A 118 -9.12 -10.79 9.09
CA ALA A 118 -9.42 -10.92 10.50
C ALA A 118 -8.15 -11.22 11.33
N SER A 119 -7.20 -11.96 10.75
CA SER A 119 -5.96 -12.37 11.43
C SER A 119 -4.77 -11.43 11.16
N HIS A 120 -4.73 -10.75 10.01
CA HIS A 120 -3.58 -9.95 9.57
C HIS A 120 -3.89 -8.45 9.44
N GLY A 121 -5.13 -8.04 9.74
CA GLY A 121 -5.59 -6.67 9.63
C GLY A 121 -5.90 -6.24 8.19
N ASN A 122 -6.62 -5.12 8.07
CA ASN A 122 -7.02 -4.53 6.79
C ASN A 122 -5.99 -3.47 6.34
N SER A 123 -4.84 -3.94 5.89
CA SER A 123 -3.74 -3.14 5.37
C SER A 123 -3.88 -2.92 3.85
N PRO A 124 -3.42 -1.80 3.29
CA PRO A 124 -3.44 -1.58 1.84
C PRO A 124 -2.33 -2.34 1.11
N LEU A 125 -1.27 -2.75 1.82
CA LEU A 125 -0.14 -3.53 1.30
C LEU A 125 0.17 -4.73 2.20
N TYR A 126 0.61 -5.82 1.58
CA TYR A 126 1.03 -7.04 2.27
C TYR A 126 2.37 -7.54 1.72
N ARG A 127 3.20 -8.05 2.63
CA ARG A 127 4.30 -8.95 2.27
C ARG A 127 3.70 -10.20 1.64
N GLY A 128 4.11 -10.55 0.42
CA GLY A 128 3.59 -11.73 -0.25
C GLY A 128 3.93 -13.02 0.48
N SER A 129 5.07 -13.09 1.17
CA SER A 129 5.43 -14.20 2.06
C SER A 129 4.42 -14.43 3.19
N VAL A 130 3.80 -13.37 3.73
CA VAL A 130 2.76 -13.49 4.76
C VAL A 130 1.49 -14.10 4.16
N VAL A 131 1.12 -13.71 2.95
CA VAL A 131 -0.02 -14.30 2.23
C VAL A 131 0.26 -15.76 1.89
N SER A 132 1.45 -16.08 1.37
CA SER A 132 1.86 -17.45 1.05
C SER A 132 1.85 -18.34 2.30
N HIS A 133 2.44 -17.89 3.40
CA HIS A 133 2.46 -18.65 4.65
C HIS A 133 1.05 -18.93 5.18
N TRP A 134 0.16 -17.94 5.11
CA TRP A 134 -1.24 -18.11 5.53
C TRP A 134 -2.01 -19.11 4.64
N LEU A 135 -1.71 -19.15 3.34
CA LEU A 135 -2.26 -20.15 2.40
C LEU A 135 -1.69 -21.57 2.63
N GLY A 136 -0.72 -21.74 3.53
CA GLY A 136 -0.12 -23.03 3.88
C GLY A 136 1.09 -23.40 3.02
N TYR A 137 1.82 -22.41 2.49
CA TYR A 137 3.04 -22.58 1.69
C TYR A 137 4.31 -22.19 2.44
#